data_AF-A0A8H7C6X1-F1
#
_entry.id   AF-A0A8H7C6X1-F1
#
_cell.length_a   1.000
_cell.length_b   1.000
_cell.length_c   1.000
_cell.angle_alpha   90.00
_cell.angle_beta   90.00
_cell.angle_gamma   90.00
#
_symmetry.space_group_name_H-M   'P 1'
#
loop_
_entity.id
_entity.type
_entity.pdbx_description
1 polymer ?
#
loop_
_entity_poly.entity_id
_entity_poly.type
_entity_poly.pdbx_seq_one_letter_code
_entity_poly.pdbx_strand_id
1 'polypeptide(L)'
;MKDLLVGSRKGRQRSAFPLQHLDIQTPETLSQAIAEPTGHDYDTHLLSYLEFCQLYSLPITPTMTTFARYMVFITHFDITPESLETYLSGISFRLRAYFPEVDEIRNSRFIRDVSNGIKRKHENRDYQHKEPITFSQLENVAASCKNVNNSYDDRLFFALLVTGFFGLLRIGEFTDPNNPRLINRETTIRRDSLTSTQHSASFVLPASKIDKV
;
A
#
# COMPACT_ATOMS: atom_id res chain seq x y z
N MET A 1 58.57 1.56 23.39
CA MET A 1 58.11 2.69 22.56
C MET A 1 56.89 2.20 21.78
N LYS A 2 55.68 2.60 22.22
CA LYS A 2 54.34 2.41 21.63
C LYS A 2 53.89 0.95 21.49
N ASP A 3 53.21 0.38 22.50
CA ASP A 3 51.77 0.54 22.75
C ASP A 3 50.92 0.60 21.47
N LEU A 4 50.60 -0.59 20.92
CA LEU A 4 49.38 -0.77 20.14
C LEU A 4 48.35 -1.45 21.05
N LEU A 5 47.50 -0.61 21.63
CA LEU A 5 46.24 -0.98 22.24
C LEU A 5 45.42 -1.80 21.24
N VAL A 6 45.42 -3.12 21.39
CA VAL A 6 44.38 -3.99 20.84
C VAL A 6 43.10 -3.60 21.58
N GLY A 7 42.32 -2.73 20.96
CA GLY A 7 40.97 -2.39 21.39
C GLY A 7 40.12 -3.66 21.37
N SER A 8 40.09 -4.36 22.50
CA SER A 8 39.22 -5.50 22.74
C SER A 8 37.79 -4.98 22.76
N ARG A 9 37.11 -5.05 21.60
CA ARG A 9 35.66 -4.98 21.55
C ARG A 9 35.18 -6.18 22.37
N LYS A 10 34.59 -5.94 23.54
CA LYS A 10 33.84 -6.95 24.30
C LYS A 10 32.85 -7.60 23.33
N GLY A 11 33.21 -8.75 22.79
CA GLY A 11 32.35 -9.55 21.94
C GLY A 11 31.15 -9.93 22.78
N ARG A 12 29.98 -9.38 22.44
CA ARG A 12 28.71 -9.79 23.03
C ARG A 12 28.62 -11.30 22.80
N GLN A 13 28.71 -12.12 23.86
CA GLN A 13 28.57 -13.56 23.75
C GLN A 13 27.22 -13.85 23.08
N ARG A 14 27.27 -14.36 21.85
CA ARG A 14 26.08 -14.82 21.15
C ARG A 14 25.76 -16.21 21.69
N SER A 15 24.84 -16.30 22.64
CA SER A 15 24.27 -17.58 23.03
C SER A 15 23.50 -18.14 21.83
N ALA A 16 23.73 -19.41 21.48
CA ALA A 16 22.97 -20.07 20.42
C ALA A 16 21.52 -20.26 20.89
N PHE A 17 20.56 -19.74 20.12
CA PHE A 17 19.15 -20.04 20.31
C PHE A 17 18.79 -21.35 19.59
N PRO A 18 17.82 -22.13 20.09
CA PRO A 18 17.23 -23.22 19.32
C PRO A 18 16.67 -22.71 17.98
N LEU A 19 16.81 -23.46 16.90
CA LEU A 19 16.31 -23.06 15.57
C LEU A 19 14.80 -22.74 15.60
N GLN A 20 14.02 -23.50 16.37
CA GLN A 20 12.59 -23.25 16.60
C GLN A 20 12.28 -21.84 17.10
N HIS A 21 13.14 -21.26 17.94
CA HIS A 21 12.96 -19.90 18.44
C HIS A 21 13.18 -18.87 17.32
N LEU A 22 14.15 -19.13 16.43
CA LEU A 22 14.39 -18.30 15.25
C LEU A 22 13.26 -18.42 14.22
N ASP A 23 12.71 -19.63 14.06
CA ASP A 23 11.58 -19.90 13.17
C ASP A 23 10.30 -19.15 13.61
N ILE A 24 10.08 -19.00 14.92
CA ILE A 24 8.97 -18.20 15.46
C ILE A 24 9.20 -16.70 15.30
N GLN A 25 10.43 -16.22 15.51
CA GLN A 25 10.75 -14.80 15.45
C GLN A 25 10.87 -14.24 14.02
N THR A 26 11.17 -15.09 13.04
CA THR A 26 11.39 -14.66 11.65
C THR A 26 10.11 -14.05 11.03
N PRO A 27 8.92 -14.68 11.14
CA PRO A 27 7.65 -14.09 10.67
C PRO A 27 7.27 -12.80 11.40
N GLU A 28 7.54 -12.71 12.71
CA GLU A 28 7.28 -11.50 13.50
C GLU A 28 8.15 -10.34 13.03
N THR A 29 9.45 -10.58 12.88
CA THR A 29 10.42 -9.59 12.39
C THR A 29 10.09 -9.16 10.96
N LEU A 30 9.70 -10.10 10.11
CA LEU A 30 9.28 -9.83 8.74
C LEU A 30 8.03 -8.93 8.72
N SER A 31 7.07 -9.18 9.61
CA SER A 31 5.84 -8.38 9.69
C SER A 31 6.09 -6.94 10.15
N GLN A 32 7.15 -6.68 10.92
CA GLN A 32 7.55 -5.32 11.31
C GLN A 32 8.23 -4.53 10.19
N ALA A 33 8.69 -5.19 9.12
CA ALA A 33 9.36 -4.54 8.01
C ALA A 33 8.40 -3.78 7.07
N ILE A 34 7.09 -3.88 7.29
CA ILE A 34 6.05 -3.30 6.44
C ILE A 34 5.28 -2.24 7.21
N ALA A 35 4.93 -1.15 6.53
CA ALA A 35 3.98 -0.20 7.08
C ALA A 35 2.61 -0.86 7.31
N GLU A 36 1.94 -0.54 8.41
CA GLU A 36 0.65 -1.16 8.77
C GLU A 36 -0.41 -1.13 7.66
N PRO A 37 -0.59 -0.04 6.87
CA PRO A 37 -1.54 -0.05 5.77
C PRO A 37 -1.22 -1.11 4.71
N THR A 38 0.06 -1.28 4.39
CA THR A 38 0.51 -2.32 3.45
C THR A 38 0.33 -3.72 4.03
N GLY A 39 0.53 -3.88 5.34
CA GLY A 39 0.20 -5.13 6.04
C GLY A 39 -1.28 -5.48 5.92
N HIS A 40 -2.17 -4.50 6.10
CA HIS A 40 -3.61 -4.69 5.96
C HIS A 40 -4.03 -5.05 4.53
N ASP A 41 -3.44 -4.41 3.51
CA ASP A 41 -3.66 -4.77 2.11
C ASP A 41 -3.22 -6.22 1.85
N TYR A 42 -2.08 -6.62 2.40
CA TYR A 42 -1.56 -7.99 2.23
C TYR A 42 -2.42 -9.04 2.92
N ASP A 43 -3.02 -8.72 4.07
CA ASP A 43 -4.01 -9.59 4.72
C ASP A 43 -5.25 -9.74 3.84
N THR A 44 -5.71 -8.66 3.22
CA THR A 44 -6.82 -8.69 2.26
C THR A 44 -6.50 -9.57 1.05
N HIS A 45 -5.29 -9.46 0.49
CA HIS A 45 -4.85 -10.31 -0.62
C HIS A 45 -4.78 -11.79 -0.21
N LEU A 46 -4.25 -12.08 0.99
CA LEU A 46 -4.18 -13.44 1.50
C LEU A 46 -5.59 -14.02 1.71
N LEU A 47 -6.49 -13.28 2.34
CA LEU A 47 -7.87 -13.72 2.55
C LEU A 47 -8.57 -14.05 1.23
N SER A 48 -8.42 -13.18 0.21
CA SER A 48 -8.94 -13.45 -1.14
C SER A 48 -8.43 -14.77 -1.73
N TYR A 49 -7.14 -15.09 -1.53
CA TYR A 49 -6.56 -16.36 -1.97
C TYR A 49 -7.07 -17.56 -1.16
N LEU A 50 -7.20 -17.42 0.16
CA LEU A 50 -7.71 -18.48 1.04
C LEU A 50 -9.18 -18.81 0.73
N GLU A 51 -10.00 -17.80 0.48
CA GLU A 51 -11.39 -17.96 0.04
C GLU A 51 -11.47 -18.70 -1.29
N PHE A 52 -10.59 -18.37 -2.26
CA PHE A 52 -10.47 -19.11 -3.50
C PHE A 52 -10.10 -20.59 -3.26
N CYS A 53 -9.09 -20.84 -2.42
CA CYS A 53 -8.71 -22.21 -2.08
C CYS A 53 -9.87 -22.98 -1.43
N GLN A 54 -10.59 -22.36 -0.50
CA GLN A 54 -11.74 -22.95 0.16
C GLN A 54 -12.87 -23.23 -0.83
N LEU A 55 -13.20 -22.27 -1.70
CA LEU A 55 -14.26 -22.37 -2.70
C LEU A 55 -14.07 -23.57 -3.64
N TYR A 56 -12.82 -23.84 -4.04
CA TYR A 56 -12.49 -24.93 -4.96
C TYR A 56 -11.92 -26.17 -4.26
N SER A 57 -11.95 -26.22 -2.92
CA SER A 57 -11.37 -27.31 -2.12
C SER A 57 -9.91 -27.62 -2.49
N LEU A 58 -9.12 -26.57 -2.76
CA LEU A 58 -7.71 -26.65 -3.08
C LEU A 58 -6.86 -26.51 -1.81
N PRO A 59 -5.67 -27.13 -1.75
CA PRO A 59 -4.70 -26.86 -0.69
C PRO A 59 -4.32 -25.38 -0.66
N ILE A 60 -4.06 -24.86 0.55
CA ILE A 60 -3.53 -23.50 0.74
C ILE A 60 -2.11 -23.39 0.17
N THR A 61 -1.35 -24.51 0.19
CA THR A 61 0.00 -24.58 -0.36
C THR A 61 0.03 -24.08 -1.81
N PRO A 62 0.75 -22.98 -2.07
CA PRO A 62 0.82 -22.41 -3.41
C PRO A 62 1.56 -23.38 -4.32
N THR A 63 1.01 -23.58 -5.51
CA THR A 63 1.68 -24.27 -6.62
C THR A 63 1.59 -23.38 -7.86
N MET A 64 2.44 -23.61 -8.86
CA MET A 64 2.38 -22.89 -10.14
C MET A 64 0.97 -22.95 -10.74
N THR A 65 0.31 -24.11 -10.66
CA THR A 65 -1.05 -24.30 -11.15
C THR A 65 -2.09 -23.58 -10.30
N THR A 66 -1.98 -23.63 -8.96
CA THR A 66 -2.92 -22.95 -8.05
C THR A 66 -2.85 -21.43 -8.22
N PHE A 67 -1.64 -20.85 -8.28
CA PHE A 67 -1.46 -19.43 -8.54
C PHE A 67 -2.00 -19.02 -9.91
N ALA A 68 -1.70 -19.76 -10.98
CA ALA A 68 -2.24 -19.45 -12.30
C ALA A 68 -3.77 -19.47 -12.33
N ARG A 69 -4.40 -20.45 -11.66
CA ARG A 69 -5.86 -20.50 -11.53
C ARG A 69 -6.41 -19.33 -10.74
N TYR A 70 -5.77 -18.97 -9.63
CA TYR A 70 -6.15 -17.80 -8.83
C TYR A 70 -6.04 -16.50 -9.64
N MET A 71 -4.95 -16.29 -10.38
CA MET A 71 -4.76 -15.11 -11.23
C MET A 71 -5.90 -14.96 -12.26
N VAL A 72 -6.26 -16.07 -12.91
CA VAL A 72 -7.39 -16.09 -13.84
C VAL A 72 -8.69 -15.85 -13.09
N PHE A 73 -8.91 -16.46 -11.93
CA PHE A 73 -10.10 -16.27 -11.12
C PHE A 73 -10.30 -14.80 -10.75
N ILE A 74 -9.34 -14.13 -10.11
CA ILE A 74 -9.56 -12.76 -9.61
C ILE A 74 -9.75 -11.73 -10.72
N THR A 75 -9.15 -11.97 -11.89
CA THR A 75 -9.31 -11.09 -13.05
C THR A 75 -10.66 -11.23 -13.73
N HIS A 76 -11.43 -12.29 -13.43
CA HIS A 76 -12.84 -12.37 -13.80
C HIS A 76 -13.74 -11.55 -12.86
N PHE A 77 -13.30 -11.23 -11.64
CA PHE A 77 -14.07 -10.50 -10.61
C PHE A 77 -13.59 -9.06 -10.42
N ASP A 78 -13.11 -8.42 -11.50
CA ASP A 78 -12.75 -7.00 -11.58
C ASP A 78 -11.38 -6.55 -11.04
N ILE A 79 -10.45 -7.47 -10.77
CA ILE A 79 -9.05 -7.08 -10.51
C ILE A 79 -8.33 -6.75 -11.82
N THR A 80 -7.74 -5.55 -11.88
CA THR A 80 -6.95 -5.11 -13.03
C THR A 80 -5.63 -5.88 -13.13
N PRO A 81 -5.06 -6.06 -14.33
CA PRO A 81 -3.76 -6.71 -14.49
C PRO A 81 -2.64 -6.02 -13.70
N GLU A 82 -2.74 -4.71 -13.47
CA GLU A 82 -1.80 -3.95 -12.66
C GLU A 82 -1.90 -4.32 -11.18
N SER A 83 -3.13 -4.43 -10.66
CA SER A 83 -3.38 -4.83 -9.28
C SER A 83 -3.04 -6.30 -9.01
N LEU A 84 -3.10 -7.16 -10.03
CA LEU A 84 -2.78 -8.59 -9.91
C LEU A 84 -1.38 -8.83 -9.32
N GLU A 85 -0.38 -8.07 -9.78
CA GLU A 85 1.01 -8.21 -9.29
C GLU A 85 1.13 -7.82 -7.81
N THR A 86 0.36 -6.83 -7.37
CA THR A 86 0.27 -6.40 -5.97
C THR A 86 -0.36 -7.49 -5.10
N TYR A 87 -1.42 -8.13 -5.58
CA TYR A 87 -2.05 -9.28 -4.91
C TYR A 87 -1.06 -10.43 -4.74
N LEU A 88 -0.40 -10.85 -5.83
CA LEU A 88 0.58 -11.93 -5.78
C LEU A 88 1.74 -11.62 -4.83
N SER A 89 2.17 -10.36 -4.78
CA SER A 89 3.21 -9.91 -3.85
C SER A 89 2.76 -10.02 -2.40
N GLY A 90 1.54 -9.57 -2.08
CA GLY A 90 1.00 -9.67 -0.71
C GLY A 90 0.78 -11.11 -0.26
N ILE A 91 0.24 -11.96 -1.14
CA ILE A 91 0.05 -13.40 -0.88
C ILE A 91 1.40 -14.07 -0.64
N SER A 92 2.38 -13.85 -1.54
CA SER A 92 3.71 -14.45 -1.41
C SER A 92 4.41 -13.98 -0.13
N PHE A 93 4.31 -12.69 0.18
CA PHE A 93 4.88 -12.13 1.40
C PHE A 93 4.35 -12.82 2.66
N ARG A 94 3.03 -13.01 2.76
CA ARG A 94 2.40 -13.66 3.92
C ARG A 94 2.68 -15.17 3.97
N LEU A 95 2.74 -15.83 2.83
CA LEU A 95 2.94 -17.27 2.75
C LEU A 95 4.41 -17.70 2.89
N ARG A 96 5.39 -16.84 2.59
CA ARG A 96 6.82 -17.24 2.53
C ARG A 96 7.38 -17.80 3.83
N ALA A 97 6.84 -17.37 4.97
CA ALA A 97 7.19 -17.89 6.29
C ALA A 97 6.87 -19.39 6.44
N TYR A 98 5.83 -19.86 5.74
CA TYR A 98 5.33 -21.23 5.81
C TYR A 98 5.70 -22.06 4.58
N PHE A 99 5.83 -21.38 3.42
CA PHE A 99 6.12 -21.98 2.12
C PHE A 99 7.26 -21.21 1.45
N PRO A 100 8.53 -21.54 1.75
CA PRO A 100 9.70 -20.80 1.24
C PRO A 100 9.76 -20.73 -0.29
N GLU A 101 9.22 -21.74 -0.97
CA GLU A 101 9.19 -21.85 -2.44
C GLU A 101 8.18 -20.89 -3.10
N VAL A 102 7.32 -20.20 -2.33
CA VAL A 102 6.26 -19.34 -2.90
C VAL A 102 6.83 -18.23 -3.79
N ASP A 103 7.99 -17.69 -3.44
CA ASP A 103 8.65 -16.66 -4.23
C ASP A 103 9.18 -17.22 -5.55
N GLU A 104 9.71 -18.45 -5.55
CA GLU A 104 10.17 -19.13 -6.77
C GLU A 104 8.98 -19.45 -7.69
N ILE A 105 7.89 -19.92 -7.12
CA ILE A 105 6.64 -20.19 -7.83
C ILE A 105 6.12 -18.90 -8.50
N ARG A 106 6.02 -17.81 -7.73
CA ARG A 106 5.58 -16.50 -8.25
C ARG A 106 6.45 -16.01 -9.40
N ASN A 107 7.78 -16.14 -9.25
CA ASN A 107 8.73 -15.65 -10.25
C ASN A 107 8.96 -16.62 -11.42
N SER A 108 8.30 -17.78 -11.40
CA SER A 108 8.44 -18.79 -12.46
C SER A 108 8.02 -18.26 -13.83
N ARG A 109 8.64 -18.81 -14.88
CA ARG A 109 8.31 -18.44 -16.27
C ARG A 109 6.84 -18.64 -16.58
N PHE A 110 6.23 -19.70 -16.08
CA PHE A 110 4.81 -20.01 -16.30
C PHE A 110 3.89 -18.92 -15.74
N ILE A 111 4.11 -18.47 -14.50
CA ILE A 111 3.30 -17.41 -13.88
C ILE A 111 3.44 -16.10 -14.67
N ARG A 112 4.65 -15.78 -15.13
CA ARG A 112 4.88 -14.61 -16.00
C ARG A 112 4.14 -14.72 -17.33
N ASP A 113 4.14 -15.89 -17.96
CA ASP A 113 3.43 -16.12 -19.22
C ASP A 113 1.90 -15.99 -19.03
N VAL A 114 1.36 -16.46 -17.90
CA VAL A 114 -0.06 -16.27 -17.52
C VAL A 114 -0.38 -14.81 -17.28
N SER A 115 0.46 -14.07 -16.53
CA SER A 115 0.30 -12.62 -16.30
C SER A 115 0.29 -11.86 -17.64
N ASN A 116 1.19 -12.20 -18.56
CA ASN A 116 1.23 -11.62 -19.91
C ASN A 116 -0.04 -11.94 -20.72
N GLY A 117 -0.55 -13.18 -20.61
CA GLY A 117 -1.80 -13.57 -21.26
C GLY A 117 -3.00 -12.78 -20.75
N ILE A 118 -3.08 -12.56 -19.42
CA ILE A 118 -4.10 -11.74 -18.78
C ILE A 118 -4.01 -10.29 -19.27
N LYS A 119 -2.81 -9.70 -19.30
CA LYS A 119 -2.59 -8.32 -19.78
C LYS A 119 -3.08 -8.15 -21.22
N ARG A 120 -2.68 -9.04 -22.13
CA ARG A 120 -3.14 -9.01 -23.53
C ARG A 120 -4.66 -9.15 -23.67
N LYS A 121 -5.31 -9.95 -22.81
CA LYS A 121 -6.77 -10.09 -22.81
C LYS A 121 -7.46 -8.80 -22.33
N HIS A 122 -6.85 -8.08 -21.40
CA HIS A 122 -7.36 -6.83 -20.84
C HIS A 122 -7.06 -5.59 -21.70
N GLU A 123 -5.93 -5.54 -22.42
CA GLU A 123 -5.57 -4.46 -23.34
C GLU A 123 -6.61 -4.23 -24.44
N ASN A 124 -7.38 -5.27 -24.80
CA ASN A 124 -8.49 -5.17 -25.75
C ASN A 124 -9.78 -4.55 -25.15
N ARG A 125 -9.75 -4.06 -23.91
CA ARG A 125 -10.86 -3.31 -23.31
C ARG A 125 -10.58 -1.82 -23.45
N ASP A 126 -11.61 -1.04 -23.82
CA ASP A 126 -11.52 0.41 -23.85
C ASP A 126 -11.21 0.95 -22.45
N TYR A 127 -9.97 1.39 -22.26
CA TYR A 127 -9.53 1.99 -21.01
C TYR A 127 -10.06 3.43 -20.94
N GLN A 128 -11.04 3.68 -20.06
CA GLN A 128 -11.45 5.05 -19.76
C GLN A 128 -10.41 5.70 -18.86
N HIS A 129 -9.53 6.49 -19.45
CA HIS A 129 -8.61 7.33 -18.69
C HIS A 129 -9.41 8.37 -17.89
N LYS A 130 -9.10 8.50 -16.59
CA LYS A 130 -9.58 9.63 -15.79
C LYS A 130 -8.89 10.89 -16.29
N GLU A 131 -9.66 11.86 -16.77
CA GLU A 131 -9.13 13.14 -17.22
C GLU A 131 -8.63 13.98 -16.03
N PRO A 132 -7.59 14.81 -16.22
CA PRO A 132 -7.10 15.70 -15.18
C PRO A 132 -8.14 16.77 -14.83
N ILE A 133 -8.13 17.19 -13.56
CA ILE A 133 -8.91 18.35 -13.12
C ILE A 133 -8.32 19.61 -13.77
N THR A 134 -9.16 20.40 -14.42
CA THR A 134 -8.78 21.65 -15.09
C THR A 134 -9.09 22.88 -14.24
N PHE A 135 -8.42 24.00 -14.52
CA PHE A 135 -8.73 25.28 -13.86
C PHE A 135 -10.18 25.71 -14.06
N SER A 136 -10.73 25.53 -15.27
CA SER A 136 -12.13 25.87 -15.55
C SER A 136 -13.11 25.03 -14.72
N GLN A 137 -12.80 23.76 -14.44
CA GLN A 137 -13.59 22.94 -13.53
C GLN A 137 -13.52 23.47 -12.09
N LEU A 138 -12.35 23.92 -11.62
CA LEU A 138 -12.20 24.54 -10.30
C LEU A 138 -13.00 25.85 -10.19
N GLU A 139 -12.99 26.68 -11.24
CA GLU A 139 -13.77 27.92 -11.29
C GLU A 139 -15.28 27.65 -11.24
N ASN A 140 -15.75 26.61 -11.94
CA ASN A 140 -17.15 26.19 -11.91
C ASN A 140 -17.58 25.72 -10.52
N VAL A 141 -16.73 24.95 -9.83
CA VAL A 141 -16.98 24.54 -8.44
C VAL A 141 -16.96 25.77 -7.53
N ALA A 142 -15.99 26.69 -7.69
CA ALA A 142 -15.90 27.90 -6.90
C ALA A 142 -17.15 28.79 -7.05
N ALA A 143 -17.69 28.91 -8.26
CA ALA A 143 -18.93 29.64 -8.53
C ALA A 143 -20.12 28.99 -7.80
N SER A 144 -20.23 27.66 -7.86
CA SER A 144 -21.27 26.88 -7.16
C SER A 144 -21.15 27.02 -5.63
N CYS A 145 -19.92 27.03 -5.12
CA CYS A 145 -19.59 27.14 -3.70
C CYS A 145 -19.63 28.58 -3.14
N LYS A 146 -19.91 29.60 -3.95
CA LYS A 146 -20.09 31.01 -3.51
C LYS A 146 -21.55 31.43 -3.27
N ASN A 147 -22.52 30.55 -3.51
CA ASN A 147 -23.93 30.87 -3.29
C ASN A 147 -24.26 31.12 -1.81
N VAL A 148 -25.17 32.08 -1.56
CA VAL A 148 -25.50 32.63 -0.22
C VAL A 148 -26.03 31.56 0.76
N ASN A 149 -26.56 30.44 0.26
CA ASN A 149 -27.13 29.35 1.05
C ASN A 149 -26.18 28.17 1.27
N ASN A 150 -24.88 28.32 0.99
CA ASN A 150 -23.99 27.18 1.02
C ASN A 150 -23.73 26.65 2.42
N SER A 151 -23.92 25.34 2.53
CA SER A 151 -23.76 24.56 3.74
C SER A 151 -22.29 24.58 4.20
N TYR A 152 -22.06 24.17 5.44
CA TYR A 152 -20.71 23.93 5.92
C TYR A 152 -19.97 22.92 5.03
N ASP A 153 -20.67 21.88 4.59
CA ASP A 153 -20.11 20.79 3.77
C ASP A 153 -19.65 21.28 2.40
N ASP A 154 -20.40 22.19 1.76
CA ASP A 154 -20.01 22.76 0.45
C ASP A 154 -18.71 23.57 0.55
N ARG A 155 -18.55 24.33 1.65
CA ARG A 155 -17.33 25.12 1.91
C ARG A 155 -16.16 24.22 2.27
N LEU A 156 -16.41 23.18 3.07
CA LEU A 156 -15.40 22.19 3.43
C LEU A 156 -14.92 21.43 2.19
N PHE A 157 -15.85 20.96 1.35
CA PHE A 157 -15.53 20.28 0.10
C PHE A 157 -14.68 21.17 -0.82
N PHE A 158 -15.08 22.43 -1.01
CA PHE A 158 -14.28 23.37 -1.82
C PHE A 158 -12.90 23.62 -1.24
N ALA A 159 -12.80 23.80 0.08
CA ALA A 159 -11.51 23.96 0.76
C ALA A 159 -10.62 22.73 0.56
N LEU A 160 -11.15 21.51 0.72
CA LEU A 160 -10.42 20.26 0.47
C LEU A 160 -9.97 20.14 -0.98
N LEU A 161 -10.85 20.45 -1.95
CA LEU A 161 -10.54 20.37 -3.37
C LEU A 161 -9.41 21.32 -3.77
N VAL A 162 -9.51 22.60 -3.39
CA VAL A 162 -8.50 23.62 -3.69
C VAL A 162 -7.18 23.30 -2.98
N THR A 163 -7.24 22.90 -1.72
CA THR A 163 -6.04 22.50 -0.97
C THR A 163 -5.36 21.29 -1.60
N GLY A 164 -6.13 20.31 -2.07
CA GLY A 164 -5.60 19.11 -2.74
C GLY A 164 -4.98 19.40 -4.08
N PHE A 165 -5.66 20.23 -4.87
CA PHE A 165 -5.19 20.61 -6.20
C PHE A 165 -3.91 21.45 -6.13
N PHE A 166 -3.89 22.52 -5.34
CA PHE A 166 -2.72 23.41 -5.27
C PHE A 166 -1.60 22.86 -4.37
N GLY A 167 -1.95 22.09 -3.34
CA GLY A 167 -0.98 21.42 -2.47
C GLY A 167 -0.43 20.11 -3.05
N LEU A 168 -0.98 19.64 -4.18
CA LEU A 168 -0.68 18.33 -4.78
C LEU A 168 -0.80 17.17 -3.79
N LEU A 169 -1.74 17.30 -2.86
CA LEU A 169 -1.90 16.36 -1.76
C LEU A 169 -2.67 15.13 -2.20
N ARG A 170 -2.25 13.96 -1.69
CA ARG A 170 -3.01 12.72 -1.82
C ARG A 170 -4.14 12.69 -0.81
N ILE A 171 -5.19 11.92 -1.11
CA ILE A 171 -6.33 11.76 -0.18
C ILE A 171 -5.91 11.30 1.21
N GLY A 172 -4.90 10.43 1.31
CA GLY A 172 -4.37 9.95 2.58
C GLY A 172 -3.65 11.01 3.43
N GLU A 173 -3.37 12.20 2.88
CA GLU A 173 -2.84 13.35 3.63
C GLU A 173 -3.97 14.23 4.20
N PHE A 174 -5.19 14.13 3.62
CA PHE A 174 -6.39 14.84 4.08
C PHE A 174 -7.18 14.08 5.12
N THR A 175 -7.15 12.76 5.07
CA THR A 175 -8.10 11.92 5.78
C THR A 175 -7.39 10.90 6.65
N ASP A 176 -7.90 10.72 7.85
CA ASP A 176 -7.57 9.56 8.66
C ASP A 176 -8.28 8.31 8.08
N PRO A 177 -7.64 7.14 8.13
CA PRO A 177 -8.28 5.89 7.76
C PRO A 177 -9.49 5.59 8.65
N ASN A 178 -10.51 4.93 8.07
CA ASN A 178 -11.70 4.51 8.82
C ASN A 178 -11.39 3.57 9.98
N ASN A 179 -10.29 2.80 9.89
CA ASN A 179 -9.82 1.96 10.98
C ASN A 179 -8.93 2.79 11.91
N PRO A 180 -9.35 3.05 13.16
CA PRO A 180 -8.59 3.91 14.08
C PRO A 180 -7.18 3.39 14.41
N ARG A 181 -6.93 2.09 14.23
CA ARG A 181 -5.61 1.48 14.47
C ARG A 181 -4.57 1.90 13.44
N LEU A 182 -5.00 2.22 12.22
CA LEU A 182 -4.12 2.61 11.12
C LEU A 182 -3.81 4.12 11.12
N ILE A 183 -4.38 4.89 12.05
CA ILE A 183 -4.17 6.33 12.13
C ILE A 183 -2.74 6.60 12.61
N ASN A 184 -1.93 7.21 11.74
CA ASN A 184 -0.61 7.69 12.10
C ASN A 184 -0.61 9.22 12.27
N ARG A 185 -0.61 9.67 13.53
CA ARG A 185 -0.59 11.09 13.89
C ARG A 185 0.68 11.82 13.46
N GLU A 186 1.78 11.11 13.20
CA GLU A 186 3.02 11.70 12.70
C GLU A 186 2.91 12.12 11.24
N THR A 187 1.93 11.57 10.50
CA THR A 187 1.66 11.92 9.09
C THR A 187 0.48 12.87 8.92
N THR A 188 -0.30 13.11 9.97
CA THR A 188 -1.51 13.96 9.93
C THR A 188 -1.13 15.44 9.88
N ILE A 189 -1.63 16.17 8.87
CA ILE A 189 -1.49 17.63 8.79
C ILE A 189 -2.17 18.27 10.00
N ARG A 190 -1.42 19.05 10.78
CA ARG A 190 -1.99 19.72 11.95
C ARG A 190 -2.65 21.04 11.57
N ARG A 191 -3.87 21.24 12.04
CA ARG A 191 -4.65 22.48 11.82
C ARG A 191 -3.94 23.73 12.35
N ASP A 192 -3.22 23.61 13.46
CA ASP A 192 -2.49 24.72 14.08
C ASP A 192 -1.26 25.18 13.28
N SER A 193 -0.83 24.41 12.28
CA SER A 193 0.22 24.83 11.34
C SER A 193 -0.29 25.76 10.23
N LEU A 194 -1.62 25.91 10.10
CA LEU A 194 -2.22 26.73 9.05
C LEU A 194 -1.90 28.21 9.24
N THR A 195 -1.21 28.78 8.26
CA THR A 195 -0.97 30.22 8.13
C THR A 195 -1.68 30.71 6.87
N SER A 196 -2.49 31.76 6.99
CA SER A 196 -3.19 32.36 5.86
C SER A 196 -2.85 33.83 5.74
N THR A 197 -2.57 34.25 4.51
CA THR A 197 -2.39 35.65 4.09
C THR A 197 -3.48 36.04 3.10
N GLN A 198 -3.47 37.29 2.62
CA GLN A 198 -4.40 37.73 1.57
C GLN A 198 -4.23 36.97 0.24
N HIS A 199 -3.07 36.36 -0.01
CA HIS A 199 -2.73 35.76 -1.30
C HIS A 199 -2.40 34.27 -1.23
N SER A 200 -2.24 33.71 -0.03
CA SER A 200 -1.81 32.33 0.13
C SER A 200 -2.32 31.72 1.42
N ALA A 201 -2.41 30.39 1.41
CA ALA A 201 -2.52 29.57 2.60
C ALA A 201 -1.37 28.56 2.58
N SER A 202 -0.75 28.34 3.73
CA SER A 202 0.33 27.37 3.91
C SER A 202 0.13 26.59 5.20
N PHE A 203 0.63 25.38 5.24
CA PHE A 203 0.61 24.49 6.41
C PHE A 203 1.83 23.57 6.34
N VAL A 204 2.15 22.92 7.45
CA VAL A 204 3.29 21.99 7.52
C VAL A 204 2.79 20.58 7.23
N LEU A 205 3.38 19.94 6.21
CA LEU A 205 3.23 18.51 5.96
C LEU A 205 4.32 17.78 6.78
N PRO A 206 3.97 16.97 7.80
CA PRO A 206 4.95 16.47 8.75
C PRO A 206 5.82 15.33 8.19
N ALA A 207 5.23 14.34 7.52
CA ALA A 207 5.94 13.26 6.84
C ALA A 207 5.06 12.68 5.72
N SER A 208 5.65 12.44 4.55
CA SER A 208 5.00 11.82 3.39
C SER A 208 5.62 10.45 3.09
N LYS A 209 4.86 9.55 2.44
CA LYS A 209 5.35 8.23 2.01
C LYS A 209 6.53 8.28 1.02
N ILE A 210 6.84 9.46 0.50
CA ILE A 210 7.99 9.70 -0.38
C ILE A 210 9.27 10.08 0.38
N ASP A 211 9.16 10.39 1.67
CA ASP A 211 10.31 10.71 2.51
C ASP A 211 11.08 9.41 2.77
N LYS A 212 12.35 9.38 2.38
CA LYS A 212 13.22 8.25 2.67
C LYS A 212 13.56 8.26 4.16
N VAL A 213 13.19 7.19 4.84
CA VAL A 213 13.70 6.85 6.18
C VAL A 213 15.16 6.42 6.09
#